data_AF-A0A8H7AG77-F1
#
_entry.id   AF-A0A8H7AG77-F1
#
_cell.length_a   1.000
_cell.length_b   1.000
_cell.length_c   1.000
_cell.angle_alpha   90.00
_cell.angle_beta   90.00
_cell.angle_gamma   90.00
#
_symmetry.space_group_name_H-M   'P 1'
#
loop_
_entity.id
_entity.type
_entity.pdbx_description
1 polymer ?
#
loop_
_entity_poly.entity_id
_entity_poly.type
_entity_poly.pdbx_seq_one_letter_code
_entity_poly.pdbx_strand_id
1 'polypeptide(L)'
;MLSIRYAVRTVPRSLFRSSASSSLRPLSCLSKPCFLQSSWTPVQRQSHPAFSTSISKREPAGEFDQELSAKLENELSLEKETRDSKQLPPGVQEFLDNSSFELKDIPGNEEVILTKKFGDETVKVKFSIADMNYEQDGDQEDGENALEDEDLFDDTTPQRGGAQSKGTVNQGRTPGGNINVAPEDNVAPADRPELADSEDAGASEQAQSPAYPAAVHVTISKPGKGAIQIVTSAQDGLIIIENVYYYPKAEIAEAETPESDFARANIYAGPPFQNLDPELQSMLERYLDERGINEQLASFVPDYVDHKEQREYVQWLENMKRFVDA
;
A
#
# COMPACT_ATOMS: atom_id res chain seq x y z
N MET A 1 41.57 30.81 25.13
CA MET A 1 41.61 29.40 24.69
C MET A 1 40.16 29.03 24.40
N LEU A 2 39.64 28.96 23.18
CA LEU A 2 40.11 28.31 21.96
C LEU A 2 39.72 29.12 20.71
N SER A 3 40.54 29.02 19.67
CA SER A 3 40.45 29.65 18.36
C SER A 3 40.25 28.57 17.31
N ILE A 4 39.21 28.64 16.45
CA ILE A 4 39.13 27.83 15.21
C ILE A 4 38.45 28.64 14.07
N ARG A 5 39.33 29.22 13.25
CA ARG A 5 39.39 29.31 11.78
C ARG A 5 38.12 29.21 10.93
N TYR A 6 37.90 30.28 10.16
CA TYR A 6 37.13 30.37 8.92
C TYR A 6 37.66 29.41 7.82
N ALA A 7 36.75 28.84 7.03
CA ALA A 7 37.05 28.28 5.71
C ALA A 7 35.94 28.69 4.71
N VAL A 8 36.26 29.65 3.84
CA VAL A 8 35.44 30.04 2.68
C VAL A 8 35.81 29.12 1.52
N ARG A 9 34.82 28.42 0.93
CA ARG A 9 34.99 27.68 -0.33
C ARG A 9 34.51 28.56 -1.48
N THR A 10 35.43 28.93 -2.37
CA THR A 10 35.15 29.56 -3.66
C THR A 10 35.16 28.49 -4.76
N VAL A 11 34.18 28.52 -5.66
CA VAL A 11 34.15 27.70 -6.88
C VAL A 11 34.01 28.64 -8.08
N PRO A 12 34.88 28.55 -9.10
CA PRO A 12 34.83 29.44 -10.26
C PRO A 12 33.74 29.01 -11.25
N ARG A 13 32.99 29.99 -11.74
CA ARG A 13 32.21 29.91 -12.98
C ARG A 13 33.17 29.81 -14.17
N SER A 14 32.93 28.85 -15.05
CA SER A 14 33.52 28.82 -16.39
C SER A 14 32.44 28.45 -17.40
N LEU A 15 32.12 29.40 -18.27
CA LEU A 15 31.32 29.23 -19.47
C LEU A 15 32.26 28.86 -20.61
N PHE A 16 32.02 27.75 -21.30
CA PHE A 16 32.58 27.54 -22.63
C PHE A 16 31.47 27.22 -23.63
N ARG A 17 31.17 28.25 -24.40
CA ARG A 17 30.45 28.24 -25.67
C ARG A 17 31.44 27.77 -26.74
N SER A 18 31.06 26.79 -27.55
CA SER A 18 31.82 26.43 -28.75
C SER A 18 30.85 26.15 -29.88
N SER A 19 30.74 27.14 -30.76
CA SER A 19 30.13 27.00 -32.08
C SER A 19 31.13 26.29 -33.00
N ALA A 20 30.69 25.27 -33.73
CA ALA A 20 31.45 24.71 -34.84
C ALA A 20 30.61 24.81 -36.13
N SER A 21 31.21 25.49 -37.09
CA SER A 21 30.75 25.80 -38.44
C SER A 21 31.11 24.70 -39.44
N SER A 22 30.29 24.46 -40.48
CA SER A 22 30.83 24.12 -41.81
C SER A 22 29.80 24.33 -42.94
N SER A 23 30.18 25.12 -43.94
CA SER A 23 29.57 25.12 -45.28
C SER A 23 30.65 25.36 -46.37
N LEU A 24 30.88 24.27 -47.11
CA LEU A 24 31.29 24.02 -48.50
C LEU A 24 31.89 25.11 -49.45
N ARG A 25 33.04 24.71 -50.04
CA ARG A 25 33.48 24.76 -51.48
C ARG A 25 33.84 26.12 -52.16
N PRO A 26 34.50 26.11 -53.33
CA PRO A 26 35.72 25.39 -53.78
C PRO A 26 36.72 26.36 -54.50
N LEU A 27 37.84 25.86 -55.07
CA LEU A 27 38.27 26.17 -56.45
C LEU A 27 39.57 25.43 -56.87
N SER A 28 39.66 25.25 -58.19
CA SER A 28 40.56 24.51 -59.07
C SER A 28 42.06 24.86 -59.06
N CYS A 29 42.93 23.89 -59.39
CA CYS A 29 43.71 23.86 -60.64
C CYS A 29 44.60 22.60 -60.78
N LEU A 30 44.81 22.16 -62.02
CA LEU A 30 45.66 21.04 -62.45
C LEU A 30 47.15 21.41 -62.43
N SER A 31 48.07 20.48 -62.13
CA SER A 31 49.15 20.07 -63.06
C SER A 31 50.10 18.95 -62.54
N LYS A 32 50.34 17.98 -63.44
CA LYS A 32 51.53 17.11 -63.67
C LYS A 32 51.95 16.02 -62.65
N PRO A 33 52.33 14.81 -63.13
CA PRO A 33 52.86 13.74 -62.28
C PRO A 33 54.39 13.84 -62.15
N CYS A 34 54.90 13.63 -60.94
CA CYS A 34 56.30 13.32 -60.67
C CYS A 34 56.35 11.93 -60.03
N PHE A 35 57.05 11.00 -60.68
CA PHE A 35 57.34 9.68 -60.11
C PHE A 35 58.55 9.82 -59.18
N LEU A 36 58.31 9.77 -57.88
CA LEU A 36 59.32 9.41 -56.90
C LEU A 36 58.74 8.29 -56.03
N GLN A 37 59.24 7.08 -56.26
CA GLN A 37 59.00 5.94 -55.40
C GLN A 37 59.58 6.24 -54.01
N SER A 38 58.71 6.35 -53.02
CA SER A 38 59.10 6.31 -51.62
C SER A 38 59.02 4.87 -51.15
N SER A 39 60.15 4.26 -50.83
CA SER A 39 60.25 2.95 -50.20
C SER A 39 59.76 3.04 -48.75
N TRP A 40 58.45 2.84 -48.54
CA TRP A 40 57.87 2.69 -47.21
C TRP A 40 58.02 1.23 -46.81
N THR A 41 58.90 0.97 -45.85
CA THR A 41 58.97 -0.29 -45.13
C THR A 41 57.63 -0.51 -44.41
N PRO A 42 56.95 -1.66 -44.60
CA PRO A 42 55.77 -1.95 -43.80
C PRO A 42 56.23 -2.27 -42.38
N VAL A 43 55.94 -1.37 -41.44
CA VAL A 43 55.95 -1.72 -40.02
C VAL A 43 54.80 -2.71 -39.81
N GLN A 44 55.11 -4.01 -39.71
CA GLN A 44 54.15 -4.99 -39.23
C GLN A 44 53.73 -4.58 -37.81
N ARG A 45 52.52 -4.05 -37.66
CA ARG A 45 51.86 -4.03 -36.36
C ARG A 45 51.55 -5.48 -36.01
N GLN A 46 52.28 -6.03 -35.05
CA GLN A 46 51.89 -7.26 -34.39
C GLN A 46 50.59 -6.97 -33.63
N SER A 47 49.45 -7.37 -34.19
CA SER A 47 48.20 -7.46 -33.44
C SER A 47 48.28 -8.72 -32.59
N HIS A 48 48.61 -8.57 -31.32
CA HIS A 48 48.36 -9.63 -30.36
C HIS A 48 46.84 -9.75 -30.19
N PRO A 49 46.24 -10.95 -30.33
CA PRO A 49 44.86 -11.15 -29.91
C PRO A 49 44.79 -10.90 -28.40
N ALA A 50 44.03 -9.88 -28.00
CA ALA A 50 43.65 -9.72 -26.61
C ALA A 50 42.65 -10.85 -26.28
N PHE A 51 43.15 -12.01 -25.87
CA PHE A 51 42.34 -13.06 -25.27
C PHE A 51 41.94 -12.59 -23.87
N SER A 52 40.85 -11.83 -23.79
CA SER A 52 40.16 -11.60 -22.52
C SER A 52 39.36 -12.86 -22.20
N THR A 53 39.93 -13.76 -21.39
CA THR A 53 39.25 -14.97 -20.91
C THR A 53 38.46 -14.73 -19.62
N SER A 54 38.21 -13.47 -19.25
CA SER A 54 37.26 -13.15 -18.20
C SER A 54 35.84 -13.36 -18.75
N ILE A 55 35.43 -14.63 -18.81
CA ILE A 55 34.03 -14.98 -18.72
C ILE A 55 33.59 -14.34 -17.40
N SER A 56 32.80 -13.28 -17.46
CA SER A 56 32.07 -12.79 -16.30
C SER A 56 31.27 -13.99 -15.79
N LYS A 57 31.81 -14.69 -14.79
CA LYS A 57 31.05 -15.69 -14.05
C LYS A 57 29.99 -14.88 -13.34
N ARG A 58 28.82 -14.78 -13.95
CA ARG A 58 27.60 -14.54 -13.22
C ARG A 58 27.56 -15.66 -12.18
N GLU A 59 27.62 -15.31 -10.91
CA GLU A 59 27.37 -16.30 -9.87
C GLU A 59 26.02 -16.96 -10.20
N PRO A 60 25.91 -18.29 -10.12
CA PRO A 60 24.64 -18.95 -10.31
C PRO A 60 23.64 -18.38 -9.30
N ALA A 61 22.37 -18.27 -9.69
CA ALA A 61 21.28 -17.87 -8.80
C ALA A 61 21.39 -18.64 -7.48
N GLY A 62 21.15 -17.96 -6.36
CA GLY A 62 21.21 -18.57 -5.03
C GLY A 62 20.23 -19.74 -4.94
N GLU A 63 20.54 -20.73 -4.10
CA GLU A 63 19.67 -21.90 -3.89
C GLU A 63 18.22 -21.52 -3.56
N PHE A 64 18.04 -20.40 -2.85
CA PHE A 64 16.73 -19.87 -2.47
C PHE A 64 16.03 -19.06 -3.56
N ASP A 65 16.74 -18.59 -4.58
CA ASP A 65 16.13 -17.79 -5.66
C ASP A 65 15.18 -18.65 -6.49
N GLN A 66 15.55 -19.91 -6.71
CA GLN A 66 14.72 -20.88 -7.44
C GLN A 66 13.49 -21.32 -6.62
N GLU A 67 13.63 -21.45 -5.30
CA GLU A 67 12.49 -21.76 -4.42
C GLU A 67 11.52 -20.58 -4.36
N LEU A 68 12.05 -19.36 -4.21
CA LEU A 68 11.25 -18.14 -4.16
C LEU A 68 10.53 -17.88 -5.49
N SER A 69 11.19 -18.07 -6.64
CA SER A 69 10.54 -17.88 -7.94
C SER A 69 9.42 -18.89 -8.19
N ALA A 70 9.60 -20.15 -7.79
CA ALA A 70 8.55 -21.18 -7.86
C ALA A 70 7.35 -20.84 -6.95
N LYS A 71 7.61 -20.27 -5.76
CA LYS A 71 6.54 -19.79 -4.87
C LYS A 71 5.78 -18.61 -5.47
N LEU A 72 6.49 -17.59 -5.96
CA LEU A 72 5.87 -16.43 -6.61
C LEU A 72 5.05 -16.83 -7.83
N GLU A 73 5.50 -17.83 -8.60
CA GLU A 73 4.73 -18.37 -9.73
C GLU A 73 3.46 -19.11 -9.28
N ASN A 74 3.52 -19.87 -8.20
CA ASN A 74 2.36 -20.52 -7.61
C ASN A 74 1.32 -19.49 -7.16
N GLU A 75 1.71 -18.50 -6.35
CA GLU A 75 0.80 -17.44 -5.89
C GLU A 75 0.17 -16.69 -7.07
N LEU A 76 0.97 -16.26 -8.05
CA LEU A 76 0.48 -15.58 -9.24
C LEU A 76 -0.52 -16.43 -10.03
N SER A 77 -0.32 -17.75 -10.09
CA SER A 77 -1.27 -18.65 -10.75
C SER A 77 -2.59 -18.75 -10.01
N LEU A 78 -2.55 -18.84 -8.67
CA LEU A 78 -3.72 -18.89 -7.81
C LEU A 78 -4.54 -17.60 -7.92
N GLU A 79 -3.88 -16.45 -7.89
CA GLU A 79 -4.55 -15.15 -8.01
C GLU A 79 -5.22 -14.94 -9.38
N LYS A 80 -4.60 -15.45 -10.45
CA LYS A 80 -5.18 -15.39 -11.80
C LYS A 80 -6.34 -16.36 -12.02
N GLU A 81 -6.37 -17.46 -11.27
CA GLU A 81 -7.45 -18.45 -11.33
C GLU A 81 -8.65 -18.02 -10.46
N THR A 82 -8.38 -17.43 -9.30
CA THR A 82 -9.40 -17.13 -8.27
C THR A 82 -10.25 -15.91 -8.62
N ARG A 83 -9.71 -14.93 -9.34
CA ARG A 83 -10.43 -13.71 -9.72
C ARG A 83 -10.16 -13.35 -11.17
N ASP A 84 -11.23 -13.22 -11.96
CA ASP A 84 -11.22 -12.55 -13.27
C ASP A 84 -10.89 -11.05 -13.07
N SER A 85 -9.64 -10.75 -12.72
CA SER A 85 -9.05 -9.44 -12.41
C SER A 85 -9.17 -8.38 -13.52
N LYS A 86 -9.84 -8.72 -14.62
CA LYS A 86 -10.12 -7.85 -15.76
C LYS A 86 -11.53 -7.29 -15.75
N GLN A 87 -12.47 -7.92 -15.04
CA GLN A 87 -13.84 -7.46 -14.99
C GLN A 87 -13.99 -6.53 -13.78
N LEU A 88 -14.27 -5.26 -14.08
CA LEU A 88 -14.66 -4.30 -13.05
C LEU A 88 -15.92 -4.83 -12.35
N PRO A 89 -16.05 -4.68 -11.02
CA PRO A 89 -17.29 -4.96 -10.33
C PRO A 89 -18.46 -4.19 -10.98
N PRO A 90 -19.67 -4.78 -11.05
CA PRO A 90 -20.80 -4.16 -11.73
C PRO A 90 -21.16 -2.79 -11.13
N GLY A 91 -21.08 -2.63 -9.81
CA GLY A 91 -21.32 -1.35 -9.13
C GLY A 91 -20.30 -0.26 -9.50
N VAL A 92 -19.03 -0.65 -9.65
CA VAL A 92 -17.96 0.25 -10.10
C VAL A 92 -18.21 0.74 -11.53
N GLN A 93 -18.59 -0.18 -12.42
CA GLN A 93 -18.88 0.17 -13.81
C GLN A 93 -20.11 1.09 -13.92
N GLU A 94 -21.19 0.77 -13.18
CA GLU A 94 -22.39 1.60 -13.14
C GLU A 94 -22.10 3.03 -12.63
N PHE A 95 -21.26 3.17 -11.61
CA PHE A 95 -20.85 4.48 -11.14
C PHE A 95 -20.06 5.25 -12.20
N LEU A 96 -19.10 4.61 -12.88
CA LEU A 96 -18.30 5.29 -13.91
C LEU A 96 -19.14 5.70 -15.12
N ASP A 97 -20.16 4.91 -15.48
CA ASP A 97 -21.05 5.19 -16.60
C ASP A 97 -22.08 6.30 -16.26
N ASN A 98 -22.56 6.35 -15.02
CA ASN A 98 -23.56 7.31 -14.57
C ASN A 98 -22.96 8.60 -13.98
N SER A 99 -21.72 8.55 -13.49
CA SER A 99 -21.08 9.69 -12.85
C SER A 99 -20.46 10.65 -13.85
N SER A 100 -20.32 11.91 -13.44
CA SER A 100 -19.62 12.93 -14.22
C SER A 100 -18.14 13.04 -13.84
N PHE A 101 -17.58 12.03 -13.19
CA PHE A 101 -16.21 12.01 -12.72
C PHE A 101 -15.28 11.35 -13.75
N GLU A 102 -14.14 12.00 -14.00
CA GLU A 102 -13.02 11.41 -14.74
C GLU A 102 -12.10 10.67 -13.76
N LEU A 103 -11.97 9.36 -13.93
CA LEU A 103 -11.08 8.50 -13.15
C LEU A 103 -9.65 8.55 -13.69
N LYS A 104 -8.70 8.82 -12.79
CA LYS A 104 -7.25 8.72 -13.03
C LYS A 104 -6.66 7.71 -12.07
N ASP A 105 -6.36 6.54 -12.62
CA ASP A 105 -5.70 5.42 -11.94
C ASP A 105 -4.38 5.12 -12.67
N ILE A 106 -3.27 5.16 -11.93
CA ILE A 106 -1.93 4.86 -12.47
C ILE A 106 -1.47 3.53 -11.85
N PRO A 107 -1.13 2.51 -12.65
CA PRO A 107 -0.65 1.24 -12.14
C PRO A 107 0.68 1.40 -11.40
N GLY A 108 0.80 0.81 -10.22
CA GLY A 108 1.94 0.93 -9.31
C GLY A 108 1.85 2.12 -8.35
N ASN A 109 0.86 3.00 -8.50
CA ASN A 109 0.55 4.04 -7.51
C ASN A 109 -0.66 3.62 -6.68
N GLU A 110 -0.62 3.87 -5.38
CA GLU A 110 -1.72 3.56 -4.46
C GLU A 110 -2.88 4.56 -4.57
N GLU A 111 -2.58 5.81 -4.93
CA GLU A 111 -3.57 6.89 -5.02
C GLU A 111 -4.44 6.79 -6.28
N VAL A 112 -5.75 6.98 -6.08
CA VAL A 112 -6.76 7.11 -7.13
C VAL A 112 -7.39 8.49 -7.08
N ILE A 113 -7.52 9.14 -8.25
CA ILE A 113 -8.03 10.51 -8.34
C ILE A 113 -9.25 10.55 -9.26
N LEU A 114 -10.40 10.97 -8.71
CA LEU A 114 -11.58 11.34 -9.49
C LEU A 114 -11.62 12.85 -9.66
N THR A 115 -11.79 13.34 -10.89
CA THR A 115 -11.88 14.78 -11.18
C THR A 115 -13.20 15.11 -11.86
N LYS A 116 -13.88 16.17 -11.40
CA LYS A 116 -15.11 16.69 -12.00
C LYS A 116 -15.11 18.20 -11.99
N LYS A 117 -15.72 18.81 -13.00
CA LYS A 117 -16.03 20.25 -13.00
C LYS A 117 -17.48 20.47 -12.61
N PHE A 118 -17.72 21.44 -11.74
CA PHE A 118 -19.05 21.83 -11.29
C PHE A 118 -19.16 23.35 -11.33
N GLY A 119 -19.79 23.89 -12.39
CA GLY A 119 -19.85 25.33 -12.61
C GLY A 119 -18.44 25.93 -12.82
N ASP A 120 -18.08 26.91 -11.98
CA ASP A 120 -16.75 27.52 -11.94
C ASP A 120 -15.76 26.80 -11.02
N GLU A 121 -16.18 25.71 -10.37
CA GLU A 121 -15.40 24.98 -9.37
C GLU A 121 -14.85 23.67 -9.94
N THR A 122 -13.70 23.23 -9.44
CA THR A 122 -13.12 21.91 -9.73
C THR A 122 -13.18 21.06 -8.47
N VAL A 123 -13.84 19.91 -8.58
CA VAL A 123 -13.97 18.91 -7.52
C VAL A 123 -12.98 17.79 -7.83
N LYS A 124 -12.08 17.52 -6.89
CA LYS A 124 -11.09 16.44 -6.97
C LYS A 124 -11.28 15.55 -5.74
N VAL A 125 -11.60 14.29 -5.95
CA VAL A 125 -11.71 13.28 -4.88
C VAL A 125 -10.47 12.42 -4.97
N LYS A 126 -9.74 12.29 -3.87
CA LYS A 126 -8.56 11.43 -3.75
C LYS A 126 -8.81 10.38 -2.66
N PHE A 127 -8.49 9.13 -2.93
CA PHE A 127 -8.49 8.05 -1.95
C PHE A 127 -7.32 7.10 -2.26
N SER A 128 -6.79 6.42 -1.25
CA SER A 128 -5.65 5.50 -1.38
C SER A 128 -6.06 4.09 -0.97
N ILE A 129 -5.45 3.08 -1.61
CA ILE A 129 -5.62 1.68 -1.18
C ILE A 129 -4.91 1.40 0.15
N ALA A 130 -3.88 2.17 0.50
CA ALA A 130 -3.14 1.99 1.75
C ALA A 130 -3.96 2.34 3.00
N ASP A 131 -4.94 3.23 2.88
CA ASP A 131 -5.69 3.73 4.03
C ASP A 131 -6.61 2.66 4.64
N MET A 132 -7.01 1.64 3.87
CA MET A 132 -7.76 0.48 4.39
C MET A 132 -6.91 -0.45 5.27
N ASN A 133 -5.58 -0.42 5.12
CA ASN A 133 -4.70 -1.38 5.77
C ASN A 133 -4.29 -0.96 7.20
N TYR A 134 -4.64 0.24 7.66
CA TYR A 134 -4.03 0.85 8.85
C TYR A 134 -4.73 0.62 10.21
N GLU A 135 -5.82 -0.15 10.31
CA GLU A 135 -6.51 -0.37 11.61
C GLU A 135 -6.35 -1.78 12.20
N GLN A 136 -5.40 -2.61 11.73
CA GLN A 136 -5.16 -3.92 12.35
C GLN A 136 -4.34 -3.87 13.66
N ASP A 137 -3.72 -2.74 14.00
CA ASP A 137 -2.74 -2.66 15.11
C ASP A 137 -3.13 -1.72 16.27
N GLY A 138 -4.38 -1.25 16.36
CA GLY A 138 -4.82 -0.35 17.43
C GLY A 138 -6.16 -0.76 18.00
N ASP A 139 -6.16 -1.75 18.89
CA ASP A 139 -7.08 -1.90 20.05
C ASP A 139 -7.00 -3.30 20.69
N GLN A 140 -5.79 -3.83 20.86
CA GLN A 140 -5.50 -4.67 22.03
C GLN A 140 -4.98 -3.73 23.13
N GLU A 141 -5.91 -2.96 23.71
CA GLU A 141 -5.71 -2.47 25.07
C GLU A 141 -5.57 -3.71 25.96
N ASP A 142 -4.33 -4.13 26.20
CA ASP A 142 -3.92 -4.99 27.33
C ASP A 142 -4.22 -4.24 28.65
N GLY A 143 -5.50 -4.05 28.93
CA GLY A 143 -6.03 -3.21 30.00
C GLY A 143 -6.76 -3.98 31.10
N GLU A 144 -6.70 -5.31 31.11
CA GLU A 144 -7.39 -6.14 32.12
C GLU A 144 -6.47 -7.23 32.71
N ASN A 145 -5.24 -6.87 33.07
CA ASN A 145 -4.52 -7.55 34.15
C ASN A 145 -4.39 -6.58 35.33
N ALA A 146 -5.54 -6.21 35.91
CA ALA A 146 -5.60 -5.69 37.27
C ALA A 146 -5.26 -6.85 38.21
N LEU A 147 -3.96 -7.00 38.48
CA LEU A 147 -3.41 -7.77 39.58
C LEU A 147 -3.96 -7.18 40.89
N GLU A 148 -5.16 -7.60 41.29
CA GLU A 148 -5.59 -7.54 42.67
C GLU A 148 -4.92 -8.69 43.44
N ASP A 149 -4.30 -8.31 44.54
CA ASP A 149 -3.91 -9.13 45.70
C ASP A 149 -2.59 -9.93 45.65
N GLU A 150 -1.47 -9.21 45.77
CA GLU A 150 -0.35 -9.68 46.60
C GLU A 150 -0.03 -8.61 47.65
N ASP A 151 -0.42 -8.87 48.91
CA ASP A 151 0.41 -8.68 50.13
C ASP A 151 -0.46 -8.61 51.40
N LEU A 152 -0.87 -9.76 51.93
CA LEU A 152 -1.15 -9.89 53.37
C LEU A 152 -0.62 -11.21 53.92
N PHE A 153 0.67 -11.22 54.23
CA PHE A 153 1.31 -12.17 55.12
C PHE A 153 1.13 -11.68 56.57
N ASP A 154 0.44 -12.42 57.45
CA ASP A 154 1.05 -12.93 58.71
C ASP A 154 0.11 -13.84 59.54
N ASP A 155 0.70 -14.98 59.93
CA ASP A 155 0.55 -15.85 61.11
C ASP A 155 -0.82 -16.28 61.70
N THR A 156 -1.18 -17.57 61.55
CA THR A 156 -1.13 -18.59 62.65
C THR A 156 -1.67 -19.97 62.20
N THR A 157 -0.83 -21.00 62.37
CA THR A 157 -1.01 -22.45 62.06
C THR A 157 -2.08 -23.19 62.92
N PRO A 158 -2.34 -24.54 62.79
CA PRO A 158 -2.06 -25.55 61.75
C PRO A 158 -3.32 -26.39 61.34
N GLN A 159 -3.22 -27.32 60.35
CA GLN A 159 -3.48 -28.78 60.53
C GLN A 159 -3.80 -29.58 59.23
N ARG A 160 -2.98 -30.63 59.02
CA ARG A 160 -3.21 -31.90 58.26
C ARG A 160 -3.56 -31.78 56.77
N GLY A 161 -2.70 -32.12 55.81
CA GLY A 161 -1.79 -33.28 55.69
C GLY A 161 -2.19 -34.03 54.40
N GLY A 162 -1.34 -34.58 53.55
CA GLY A 162 0.11 -34.65 53.38
C GLY A 162 0.37 -35.40 52.05
N ALA A 163 1.56 -35.23 51.47
CA ALA A 163 2.19 -36.05 50.43
C ALA A 163 1.49 -36.12 49.05
N GLN A 164 1.93 -35.35 48.05
CA GLN A 164 3.05 -35.62 47.12
C GLN A 164 2.90 -36.90 46.27
N SER A 165 2.81 -36.74 44.94
CA SER A 165 3.92 -37.10 44.03
C SER A 165 3.53 -36.90 42.57
N LYS A 166 4.45 -36.26 41.82
CA LYS A 166 4.52 -36.30 40.36
C LYS A 166 4.60 -37.75 39.90
N GLY A 167 3.88 -38.09 38.85
CA GLY A 167 4.06 -39.36 38.14
C GLY A 167 3.20 -39.42 36.89
N THR A 168 3.81 -39.11 35.75
CA THR A 168 3.46 -39.72 34.46
C THR A 168 3.47 -41.24 34.62
N VAL A 169 2.51 -41.97 34.06
CA VAL A 169 2.70 -43.30 33.40
C VAL A 169 1.37 -43.92 32.99
N ASN A 170 1.33 -44.26 31.70
CA ASN A 170 0.35 -45.11 31.03
C ASN A 170 0.29 -46.54 31.60
N GLN A 171 -0.89 -47.12 31.51
CA GLN A 171 -1.18 -48.56 31.50
C GLN A 171 -0.78 -49.39 32.74
N GLY A 172 -1.80 -49.84 33.46
CA GLY A 172 -1.65 -50.81 34.54
C GLY A 172 -3.00 -51.37 35.00
N ARG A 173 -3.48 -52.37 34.26
CA ARG A 173 -4.38 -53.45 34.69
C ARG A 173 -4.60 -53.55 36.21
N THR A 174 -5.85 -53.39 36.67
CA THR A 174 -6.29 -53.77 38.03
C THR A 174 -7.44 -54.79 38.01
N PRO A 175 -7.57 -55.61 39.07
CA PRO A 175 -8.29 -56.88 39.10
C PRO A 175 -9.74 -56.71 39.60
N GLY A 176 -10.46 -55.76 39.02
CA GLY A 176 -11.91 -55.60 39.18
C GLY A 176 -12.48 -55.43 37.78
N GLY A 177 -13.29 -56.39 37.35
CA GLY A 177 -13.60 -56.64 35.94
C GLY A 177 -14.19 -55.49 35.15
N ASN A 178 -14.12 -55.66 33.83
CA ASN A 178 -14.79 -54.88 32.79
C ASN A 178 -16.06 -54.20 33.29
N ILE A 179 -16.09 -52.88 33.23
CA ILE A 179 -17.36 -52.15 33.16
C ILE A 179 -17.96 -52.54 31.81
N ASN A 180 -19.07 -53.30 31.82
CA ASN A 180 -19.87 -53.54 30.63
C ASN A 180 -20.58 -52.23 30.28
N VAL A 181 -19.95 -51.44 29.41
CA VAL A 181 -20.60 -50.36 28.69
C VAL A 181 -21.53 -51.03 27.67
N ALA A 182 -22.83 -50.74 27.73
CA ALA A 182 -23.78 -51.24 26.74
C ALA A 182 -23.41 -50.68 25.35
N PRO A 183 -23.65 -51.41 24.24
CA PRO A 183 -23.24 -50.97 22.90
C PRO A 183 -23.77 -49.58 22.48
N GLU A 184 -24.84 -49.12 23.12
CA GLU A 184 -25.46 -47.81 22.90
C GLU A 184 -24.87 -46.64 23.71
N ASP A 185 -23.87 -46.87 24.56
CA ASP A 185 -23.24 -45.84 25.41
C ASP A 185 -21.81 -45.50 24.92
N ASN A 186 -21.64 -45.44 23.60
CA ASN A 186 -20.49 -44.79 22.95
C ASN A 186 -20.92 -43.41 22.46
N VAL A 187 -21.06 -42.46 23.38
CA VAL A 187 -21.19 -41.05 22.99
C VAL A 187 -19.80 -40.61 22.53
N ALA A 188 -19.54 -40.63 21.22
CA ALA A 188 -18.39 -39.91 20.69
C ALA A 188 -18.56 -38.43 21.08
N PRO A 189 -17.47 -37.66 21.29
CA PRO A 189 -17.59 -36.22 21.57
C PRO A 189 -18.47 -35.46 20.57
N ALA A 190 -18.63 -35.97 19.35
CA ALA A 190 -19.50 -35.45 18.30
C ALA A 190 -21.02 -35.71 18.49
N ASP A 191 -21.42 -36.69 19.30
CA ASP A 191 -22.84 -37.05 19.52
C ASP A 191 -23.48 -36.25 20.69
N ARG A 192 -22.76 -35.26 21.22
CA ARG A 192 -23.27 -34.37 22.27
C ARG A 192 -24.17 -33.31 21.61
N PRO A 193 -25.49 -33.26 21.90
CA PRO A 193 -26.42 -32.34 21.25
C PRO A 193 -26.10 -30.85 21.50
N GLU A 194 -25.27 -30.53 22.51
CA GLU A 194 -24.76 -29.17 22.74
C GLU A 194 -23.76 -28.70 21.68
N LEU A 195 -23.21 -29.59 20.84
CA LEU A 195 -22.31 -29.24 19.73
C LEU A 195 -23.00 -29.29 18.36
N ALA A 196 -24.20 -29.89 18.27
CA ALA A 196 -24.95 -29.98 17.02
C ALA A 196 -25.59 -28.64 16.61
N ASP A 197 -25.89 -27.77 17.57
CA ASP A 197 -26.46 -26.43 17.29
C ASP A 197 -25.39 -25.36 16.99
N SER A 198 -24.09 -25.68 17.10
CA SER A 198 -23.01 -24.72 16.78
C SER A 198 -22.42 -24.89 15.37
N GLU A 199 -22.76 -25.95 14.64
CA GLU A 199 -22.12 -26.26 13.35
C GLU A 199 -23.06 -26.11 12.12
N ASP A 200 -24.36 -25.84 12.31
CA ASP A 200 -25.36 -25.67 11.23
C ASP A 200 -26.00 -24.27 11.17
N ALA A 201 -25.45 -23.29 11.89
CA ALA A 201 -25.81 -21.87 11.76
C ALA A 201 -24.80 -21.06 10.91
N GLY A 202 -23.91 -21.74 10.16
CA GLY A 202 -22.78 -21.12 9.44
C GLY A 202 -22.91 -21.06 7.92
N ALA A 203 -24.07 -21.38 7.34
CA ALA A 203 -24.22 -21.56 5.89
C ALA A 203 -25.29 -20.67 5.25
N SER A 204 -25.37 -19.39 5.59
CA SER A 204 -25.92 -18.34 4.69
C SER A 204 -25.67 -16.91 5.16
N GLU A 205 -24.60 -16.65 5.89
CA GLU A 205 -24.04 -15.29 5.94
C GLU A 205 -22.68 -15.41 5.27
N GLN A 206 -22.58 -14.94 4.03
CA GLN A 206 -21.32 -14.33 3.62
C GLN A 206 -21.02 -13.37 4.75
N ALA A 207 -20.05 -13.70 5.61
CA ALA A 207 -19.47 -12.72 6.49
C ALA A 207 -18.96 -11.64 5.55
N GLN A 208 -19.79 -10.61 5.33
CA GLN A 208 -19.34 -9.35 4.80
C GLN A 208 -18.32 -8.93 5.85
N SER A 209 -17.04 -9.18 5.55
CA SER A 209 -15.95 -8.59 6.31
C SER A 209 -16.34 -7.14 6.56
N PRO A 210 -16.29 -6.66 7.82
CA PRO A 210 -16.74 -5.31 8.13
C PRO A 210 -16.07 -4.37 7.13
N ALA A 211 -16.88 -3.61 6.39
CA ALA A 211 -16.36 -2.67 5.42
C ALA A 211 -15.58 -1.61 6.22
N TYR A 212 -14.25 -1.67 6.12
CA TYR A 212 -13.40 -0.71 6.78
C TYR A 212 -13.69 0.68 6.22
N PRO A 213 -13.75 1.72 7.07
CA PRO A 213 -14.00 3.07 6.61
C PRO A 213 -12.88 3.47 5.66
N ALA A 214 -13.22 3.76 4.40
CA ALA A 214 -12.25 4.21 3.42
C ALA A 214 -12.08 5.72 3.55
N ALA A 215 -10.86 6.19 3.82
CA ALA A 215 -10.56 7.61 3.86
C ALA A 215 -10.65 8.23 2.46
N VAL A 216 -11.39 9.32 2.35
CA VAL A 216 -11.67 10.05 1.11
C VAL A 216 -11.38 11.53 1.32
N HIS A 217 -10.46 12.06 0.55
CA HIS A 217 -10.10 13.48 0.56
C HIS A 217 -10.74 14.22 -0.60
N VAL A 218 -11.75 15.04 -0.29
CA VAL A 218 -12.47 15.86 -1.28
C VAL A 218 -11.88 17.26 -1.31
N THR A 219 -11.26 17.65 -2.41
CA THR A 219 -10.75 19.01 -2.64
C THR A 219 -11.64 19.76 -3.63
N ILE A 220 -12.15 20.92 -3.23
CA ILE A 220 -12.98 21.80 -4.06
C ILE A 220 -12.23 23.10 -4.25
N SER A 221 -11.73 23.34 -5.46
CA SER A 221 -10.99 24.55 -5.81
C SER A 221 -11.83 25.51 -6.65
N LYS A 222 -11.72 26.80 -6.35
CA LYS A 222 -12.39 27.87 -7.09
C LYS A 222 -11.35 28.84 -7.66
N PRO A 223 -11.50 29.29 -8.91
CA PRO A 223 -10.53 30.16 -9.56
C PRO A 223 -10.39 31.47 -8.78
N GLY A 224 -9.18 31.75 -8.29
CA GLY A 224 -8.83 32.98 -7.56
C GLY A 224 -9.38 33.09 -6.13
N LYS A 225 -10.09 32.08 -5.60
CA LYS A 225 -10.68 32.11 -4.24
C LYS A 225 -10.11 31.04 -3.30
N GLY A 226 -9.11 30.28 -3.73
CA GLY A 226 -8.49 29.21 -2.94
C GLY A 226 -9.17 27.85 -3.15
N ALA A 227 -9.01 26.98 -2.16
CA ALA A 227 -9.61 25.64 -2.14
C ALA A 227 -10.04 25.24 -0.73
N ILE A 228 -11.08 24.42 -0.64
CA ILE A 228 -11.47 23.73 0.58
C ILE A 228 -11.11 22.26 0.42
N GLN A 229 -10.53 21.65 1.44
CA GLN A 229 -10.36 20.21 1.54
C GLN A 229 -11.26 19.69 2.66
N ILE A 230 -12.09 18.71 2.34
CA ILE A 230 -12.97 18.04 3.27
C ILE A 230 -12.46 16.61 3.38
N VAL A 231 -12.06 16.23 4.58
CA VAL A 231 -11.69 14.86 4.92
C VAL A 231 -12.96 14.14 5.31
N THR A 232 -13.25 13.06 4.60
CA THR A 232 -14.45 12.26 4.78
C THR A 232 -14.09 10.80 4.84
N SER A 233 -14.85 9.99 5.55
CA SER A 233 -14.78 8.52 5.49
C SER A 233 -16.00 7.98 4.76
N ALA A 234 -15.78 6.99 3.90
CA ALA A 234 -16.82 6.24 3.22
C ALA A 234 -17.00 4.89 3.93
N GLN A 235 -18.16 4.69 4.56
CA GLN A 235 -18.48 3.48 5.31
C GLN A 235 -19.98 3.20 5.21
N ASP A 236 -20.35 1.93 5.00
CA ASP A 236 -21.75 1.48 4.96
C ASP A 236 -22.66 2.29 4.00
N GLY A 237 -22.11 2.74 2.86
CA GLY A 237 -22.84 3.56 1.88
C GLY A 237 -23.03 5.02 2.31
N LEU A 238 -22.43 5.45 3.42
CA LEU A 238 -22.52 6.83 3.92
C LEU A 238 -21.17 7.54 3.78
N ILE A 239 -21.24 8.85 3.53
CA ILE A 239 -20.09 9.76 3.61
C ILE A 239 -20.16 10.48 4.96
N ILE A 240 -19.17 10.26 5.81
CA ILE A 240 -19.05 10.92 7.11
C ILE A 240 -18.00 12.03 6.98
N ILE A 241 -18.35 13.26 7.39
CA ILE A 241 -17.39 14.37 7.41
C ILE A 241 -16.62 14.36 8.72
N GLU A 242 -15.29 14.28 8.62
CA GLU A 242 -14.41 14.28 9.78
C GLU A 242 -13.85 15.67 10.03
N ASN A 243 -13.28 16.30 8.99
CA ASN A 243 -12.66 17.60 9.14
C ASN A 243 -12.70 18.45 7.86
N VAL A 244 -12.67 19.78 8.04
CA VAL A 244 -12.79 20.75 6.94
C VAL A 244 -11.68 21.79 7.03
N TYR A 245 -10.85 21.85 5.98
CA TYR A 245 -9.71 22.74 5.85
C TYR A 245 -9.97 23.78 4.77
N TYR A 246 -9.55 25.02 5.02
CA TYR A 246 -9.54 26.07 4.01
C TYR A 246 -8.11 26.47 3.65
N TYR A 247 -7.80 26.45 2.37
CA TYR A 247 -6.51 26.82 1.81
C TYR A 247 -6.66 28.08 0.93
N PRO A 248 -5.91 29.16 1.22
CA PRO A 248 -5.95 30.37 0.39
C PRO A 248 -5.51 30.15 -1.07
N LYS A 249 -4.71 29.11 -1.33
CA LYS A 249 -4.24 28.72 -2.66
C LYS A 249 -4.56 27.25 -2.91
N ALA A 250 -5.03 26.94 -4.12
CA ALA A 250 -5.36 25.57 -4.51
C ALA A 250 -4.13 24.63 -4.50
N GLU A 251 -2.95 25.13 -4.87
CA GLU A 251 -1.70 24.36 -4.89
C GLU A 251 -1.33 23.77 -3.52
N ILE A 252 -1.65 24.48 -2.43
CA ILE A 252 -1.35 24.02 -1.07
C ILE A 252 -2.28 22.86 -0.68
N ALA A 253 -3.54 22.91 -1.14
CA ALA A 253 -4.51 21.84 -0.87
C ALA A 253 -4.12 20.52 -1.55
N GLU A 254 -3.53 20.60 -2.75
CA GLU A 254 -3.18 19.41 -3.53
C GLU A 254 -1.92 18.69 -3.02
N ALA A 255 -1.06 19.40 -2.28
CA ALA A 255 0.13 18.90 -1.59
C ALA A 255 1.09 18.06 -2.46
N GLU A 256 1.23 18.38 -3.75
CA GLU A 256 2.09 17.61 -4.68
C GLU A 256 3.60 17.77 -4.39
N THR A 257 3.99 18.84 -3.69
CA THR A 257 5.39 19.10 -3.34
C THR A 257 5.63 19.01 -1.82
N PRO A 258 6.84 18.64 -1.37
CA PRO A 258 7.16 18.66 0.06
C PRO A 258 6.98 20.02 0.72
N GLU A 259 7.22 21.11 -0.03
CA GLU A 259 7.02 22.47 0.46
C GLU A 259 5.53 22.80 0.64
N SER A 260 4.68 22.38 -0.29
CA SER A 260 3.23 22.54 -0.16
C SER A 260 2.66 21.71 0.98
N ASP A 261 3.17 20.51 1.21
CA ASP A 261 2.73 19.64 2.30
C ASP A 261 3.13 20.21 3.67
N PHE A 262 4.36 20.72 3.80
CA PHE A 262 4.78 21.44 4.99
C PHE A 262 3.93 22.70 5.22
N ALA A 263 3.63 23.45 4.17
CA ALA A 263 2.76 24.63 4.26
C ALA A 263 1.33 24.24 4.68
N ARG A 264 0.83 23.08 4.24
CA ARG A 264 -0.47 22.53 4.62
C ARG A 264 -0.54 22.25 6.12
N ALA A 265 0.51 21.66 6.69
CA ALA A 265 0.59 21.36 8.12
C ALA A 265 0.61 22.60 9.03
N ASN A 266 1.03 23.76 8.51
CA ASN A 266 1.09 25.02 9.27
C ASN A 266 -0.19 25.86 9.14
N ILE A 267 -1.19 25.38 8.41
CA ILE A 267 -2.50 26.04 8.27
C ILE A 267 -3.43 25.52 9.35
N TYR A 268 -4.27 26.42 9.88
CA TYR A 268 -5.25 26.05 10.90
C TYR A 268 -6.18 24.95 10.38
N ALA A 269 -6.27 23.87 11.15
CA ALA A 269 -6.97 22.65 10.78
C ALA A 269 -8.50 22.74 10.86
N GLY A 270 -9.05 23.88 11.30
CA GLY A 270 -10.45 23.97 11.66
C GLY A 270 -10.74 23.43 13.06
N PRO A 271 -11.93 23.72 13.63
CA PRO A 271 -12.42 23.03 14.81
C PRO A 271 -12.89 21.62 14.43
N PRO A 272 -13.00 20.68 15.40
CA PRO A 272 -13.63 19.38 15.16
C PRO A 272 -15.02 19.56 14.56
N PHE A 273 -15.33 18.84 13.46
CA PHE A 273 -16.59 19.01 12.72
C PHE A 273 -17.83 18.85 13.61
N GLN A 274 -17.80 17.90 14.54
CA GLN A 274 -18.87 17.61 15.50
C GLN A 274 -19.21 18.80 16.42
N ASN A 275 -18.28 19.74 16.61
CA ASN A 275 -18.49 20.93 17.44
C ASN A 275 -19.10 22.10 16.64
N LEU A 276 -19.27 21.97 15.32
CA LEU A 276 -19.94 22.98 14.51
C LEU A 276 -21.44 23.00 14.79
N ASP A 277 -22.08 24.12 14.47
CA ASP A 277 -23.54 24.24 14.55
C ASP A 277 -24.23 23.15 13.68
N PRO A 278 -25.28 22.47 14.18
CA PRO A 278 -25.93 21.38 13.43
C PRO A 278 -26.48 21.80 12.07
N GLU A 279 -26.99 23.03 11.93
CA GLU A 279 -27.48 23.52 10.64
C GLU A 279 -26.32 23.69 9.66
N LEU A 280 -25.16 24.17 10.13
CA LEU A 280 -23.96 24.27 9.31
C LEU A 280 -23.45 22.90 8.86
N GLN A 281 -23.47 21.89 9.73
CA GLN A 281 -23.10 20.51 9.39
C GLN A 281 -23.98 19.97 8.26
N SER A 282 -25.31 20.05 8.42
CA SER A 282 -26.27 19.62 7.39
C SER A 282 -26.12 20.38 6.06
N MET A 283 -25.74 21.66 6.10
CA MET A 283 -25.49 22.44 4.89
C MET A 283 -24.21 22.01 4.17
N LEU A 284 -23.17 21.59 4.90
CA LEU A 284 -21.93 21.06 4.32
C LEU A 284 -22.15 19.69 3.67
N GLU A 285 -22.97 18.82 4.28
CA GLU A 285 -23.37 17.54 3.69
C GLU A 285 -24.13 17.74 2.37
N ARG A 286 -25.15 18.62 2.36
CA ARG A 286 -25.88 18.96 1.12
C ARG A 286 -24.99 19.58 0.06
N TYR A 287 -24.03 20.42 0.47
CA TYR A 287 -23.06 21.03 -0.44
C TYR A 287 -22.17 19.99 -1.15
N LEU A 288 -21.82 18.90 -0.45
CA LEU A 288 -21.09 17.76 -1.00
C LEU A 288 -21.98 16.90 -1.91
N ASP A 289 -23.20 16.61 -1.49
CA ASP A 289 -24.17 15.81 -2.24
C ASP A 289 -24.48 16.41 -3.63
N GLU A 290 -24.71 17.74 -3.70
CA GLU A 290 -24.91 18.45 -4.97
C GLU A 290 -23.71 18.33 -5.94
N ARG A 291 -22.50 18.11 -5.41
CA ARG A 291 -21.28 17.93 -6.20
C ARG A 291 -21.06 16.47 -6.60
N GLY A 292 -21.89 15.54 -6.13
CA GLY A 292 -21.81 14.11 -6.38
C GLY A 292 -20.93 13.36 -5.38
N ILE A 293 -20.70 13.92 -4.20
CA ILE A 293 -20.12 13.22 -3.06
C ILE A 293 -21.29 12.72 -2.22
N ASN A 294 -21.77 11.52 -2.55
CA ASN A 294 -23.03 10.97 -2.07
C ASN A 294 -22.91 9.46 -1.80
N GLU A 295 -24.04 8.81 -1.49
CA GLU A 295 -24.11 7.36 -1.22
C GLU A 295 -23.54 6.49 -2.36
N GLN A 296 -23.68 6.92 -3.62
CA GLN A 296 -23.10 6.20 -4.75
C GLN A 296 -21.57 6.23 -4.72
N LEU A 297 -20.98 7.38 -4.38
CA LEU A 297 -19.54 7.49 -4.19
C LEU A 297 -19.08 6.67 -2.97
N ALA A 298 -19.85 6.70 -1.88
CA ALA A 298 -19.54 5.94 -0.67
C ALA A 298 -19.48 4.43 -0.90
N SER A 299 -20.35 3.91 -1.78
CA SER A 299 -20.35 2.50 -2.17
C SER A 299 -19.25 2.20 -3.21
N PHE A 300 -18.99 3.13 -4.13
CA PHE A 300 -17.97 2.98 -5.17
C PHE A 300 -16.55 2.86 -4.61
N VAL A 301 -16.20 3.67 -3.60
CA VAL A 301 -14.81 3.78 -3.13
C VAL A 301 -14.29 2.43 -2.59
N PRO A 302 -14.97 1.75 -1.65
CA PRO A 302 -14.51 0.45 -1.16
C PRO A 302 -14.40 -0.60 -2.28
N ASP A 303 -15.42 -0.72 -3.13
CA ASP A 303 -15.41 -1.67 -4.25
C ASP A 303 -14.24 -1.42 -5.22
N TYR A 304 -13.93 -0.14 -5.48
CA TYR A 304 -12.81 0.22 -6.35
C TYR A 304 -11.46 -0.06 -5.70
N VAL A 305 -11.33 0.20 -4.39
CA VAL A 305 -10.11 -0.09 -3.63
C VAL A 305 -9.80 -1.59 -3.67
N ASP A 306 -10.76 -2.45 -3.36
CA ASP A 306 -10.59 -3.90 -3.42
C ASP A 306 -10.15 -4.38 -4.80
N HIS A 307 -10.80 -3.86 -5.85
CA HIS A 307 -10.46 -4.19 -7.22
C HIS A 307 -9.06 -3.71 -7.61
N LYS A 308 -8.65 -2.51 -7.17
CA LYS A 308 -7.31 -1.97 -7.44
C LYS A 308 -6.24 -2.73 -6.66
N GLU A 309 -6.45 -3.00 -5.38
CA GLU A 309 -5.54 -3.76 -4.52
C GLU A 309 -5.19 -5.11 -5.15
N GLN A 310 -6.20 -5.85 -5.62
CA GLN A 310 -5.98 -7.11 -6.33
C GLN A 310 -5.10 -6.96 -7.57
N ARG A 311 -5.32 -5.90 -8.37
CA ARG A 311 -4.55 -5.64 -9.59
C ARG A 311 -3.10 -5.27 -9.27
N GLU A 312 -2.89 -4.43 -8.27
CA GLU A 312 -1.56 -4.02 -7.82
C GLU A 312 -0.80 -5.20 -7.20
N TYR A 313 -1.47 -6.05 -6.42
CA TYR A 313 -0.88 -7.26 -5.85
C TYR A 313 -0.36 -8.22 -6.93
N VAL A 314 -1.17 -8.49 -7.96
CA VAL A 314 -0.74 -9.33 -9.10
C VAL A 314 0.44 -8.70 -9.84
N GLN A 315 0.42 -7.37 -10.05
CA GLN A 315 1.52 -6.66 -10.69
C GLN A 315 2.79 -6.69 -9.83
N TRP A 316 2.66 -6.61 -8.51
CA TRP A 316 3.76 -6.73 -7.56
C TRP A 316 4.38 -8.13 -7.59
N LEU A 317 3.56 -9.19 -7.56
CA LEU A 317 4.03 -10.57 -7.72
C LEU A 317 4.79 -10.77 -9.04
N GLU A 318 4.26 -10.23 -10.14
CA GLU A 318 4.93 -10.28 -11.45
C GLU A 318 6.28 -9.58 -11.45
N ASN A 319 6.36 -8.39 -10.85
CA ASN A 319 7.60 -7.62 -10.76
C ASN A 319 8.63 -8.29 -9.84
N MET A 320 8.19 -8.84 -8.71
CA MET A 320 9.03 -9.61 -7.80
C MET A 320 9.60 -10.86 -8.48
N LYS A 321 8.76 -11.64 -9.17
CA LYS A 321 9.22 -12.82 -9.89
C LYS A 321 10.27 -12.43 -10.93
N ARG A 322 10.01 -11.39 -11.73
CA ARG A 322 10.97 -10.88 -12.72
C ARG A 322 12.29 -10.45 -12.10
N PHE A 323 12.27 -9.89 -10.89
CA PHE A 323 13.48 -9.50 -10.18
C PHE A 323 14.28 -10.71 -9.68
N VAL A 324 13.62 -11.72 -9.14
CA VAL A 324 14.25 -12.95 -8.64
C VAL A 324 14.80 -13.81 -9.79
N ASP A 325 14.11 -13.84 -10.93
CA ASP A 325 14.54 -14.59 -12.12
C ASP A 325 15.69 -13.90 -12.90
N ALA A 326 15.95 -12.61 -12.65
CA ALA A 326 16.83 -11.77 -13.47
C ALA A 326 18.28 -12.21 -13.44
#